data_AF-A0A7C2K044-F1
#
_entry.id   AF-A0A7C2K044-F1
#
_cell.length_a   1.000
_cell.length_b   1.000
_cell.length_c   1.000
_cell.angle_alpha   90.00
_cell.angle_beta   90.00
_cell.angle_gamma   90.00
#
_symmetry.space_group_name_H-M   'P 1'
#
loop_
_entity.id
_entity.type
_entity.pdbx_description
1 polymer ?
#
loop_
_entity_poly.entity_id
_entity_poly.type
_entity_poly.pdbx_seq_one_letter_code
_entity_poly.pdbx_strand_id
1 'polypeptide(L)'
;MFPMPGLPEMIVFGIIALLLFGKRLPEVARSLGKWIVEFKKGLRGIEEEVDNATYARSDSSSGTRPAPPEERAEVTAPKFEPPTSEPK
;
A
#
# COMPACT_ATOMS: atom_id res chain seq x y z
N MET A 1 3.35 -26.18 -20.44
CA MET A 1 3.48 -25.84 -19.01
C MET A 1 4.97 -25.73 -18.73
N PHE A 2 5.50 -24.52 -18.49
CA PHE A 2 6.93 -24.34 -18.26
C PHE A 2 7.30 -24.74 -16.82
N PRO A 3 8.41 -25.45 -16.62
CA PRO A 3 8.88 -25.73 -15.27
C PRO A 3 9.30 -24.41 -14.62
N MET A 4 8.64 -24.05 -13.53
CA MET A 4 9.14 -22.98 -12.66
C MET A 4 10.50 -23.44 -12.13
N PRO A 5 11.56 -22.60 -12.22
CA PRO A 5 12.86 -22.97 -11.68
C PRO A 5 12.70 -23.28 -10.18
N GLY A 6 13.13 -24.47 -9.78
CA GLY A 6 13.09 -24.90 -8.40
C GLY A 6 14.23 -24.29 -7.60
N LEU A 7 14.28 -24.66 -6.32
CA LEU A 7 15.42 -24.34 -5.46
C LEU A 7 16.77 -24.77 -6.04
N PRO A 8 16.92 -25.95 -6.70
CA PRO A 8 18.20 -26.35 -7.29
C PRO A 8 18.71 -25.36 -8.35
N GLU A 9 17.87 -24.93 -9.27
CA GLU A 9 18.23 -23.99 -10.33
C GLU A 9 18.62 -22.63 -9.75
N MET A 10 17.88 -22.15 -8.74
CA MET A 10 18.19 -20.89 -8.05
C MET A 10 19.56 -20.94 -7.35
N ILE A 11 19.95 -22.09 -6.77
CA ILE A 11 21.27 -22.26 -6.16
C ILE A 11 22.36 -22.22 -7.24
N VAL A 12 22.16 -22.87 -8.39
CA VAL A 12 23.11 -22.81 -9.51
C VAL A 12 23.32 -21.37 -9.98
N PHE A 13 22.25 -20.59 -10.15
CA PHE A 13 22.37 -19.16 -10.47
C PHE A 13 23.10 -18.38 -9.38
N GLY A 14 22.82 -18.67 -8.11
CA GLY A 14 23.52 -18.06 -6.98
C GLY A 14 25.03 -18.35 -6.99
N ILE A 15 25.43 -19.57 -7.32
CA ILE A 15 26.84 -19.95 -7.46
C ILE A 15 27.48 -19.20 -8.63
N ILE A 16 26.83 -19.14 -9.79
CA ILE A 16 27.34 -18.39 -10.96
C ILE A 16 27.51 -16.91 -10.61
N ALA A 17 26.52 -16.31 -9.96
CA ALA A 17 26.60 -14.93 -9.49
C ALA A 17 27.76 -14.74 -8.48
N LEU A 18 27.96 -15.69 -7.56
CA LEU A 18 29.07 -15.65 -6.62
C LEU A 18 30.43 -15.78 -7.32
N LEU A 19 30.55 -16.56 -8.39
CA LEU A 19 31.79 -16.65 -9.17
C LEU A 19 32.09 -15.37 -9.95
N LEU A 20 31.06 -14.74 -10.52
CA LEU A 20 31.21 -13.50 -11.29
C LEU A 20 31.51 -12.29 -10.39
N PHE A 21 30.77 -12.15 -9.28
CA PHE A 21 30.84 -10.97 -8.42
C PHE A 21 31.70 -11.20 -7.16
N GLY A 22 31.88 -12.43 -6.71
CA GLY A 22 32.68 -12.77 -5.54
C GLY A 22 32.26 -11.99 -4.30
N LYS A 23 33.24 -11.36 -3.64
CA LYS A 23 33.03 -10.53 -2.45
C LYS A 23 32.27 -9.22 -2.73
N ARG A 24 32.05 -8.86 -4.00
CA ARG A 24 31.31 -7.66 -4.41
C ARG A 24 29.79 -7.90 -4.47
N LEU A 25 29.33 -9.15 -4.44
CA LEU A 25 27.90 -9.48 -4.40
C LEU A 25 27.10 -8.70 -3.33
N PRO A 26 27.53 -8.62 -2.06
CA PRO A 26 26.82 -7.82 -1.05
C PRO A 26 26.85 -6.31 -1.32
N GLU A 27 27.90 -5.81 -1.98
CA GLU A 27 28.01 -4.41 -2.39
C GLU A 27 26.99 -4.09 -3.50
N VAL A 28 26.90 -4.96 -4.52
CA VAL A 28 25.93 -4.86 -5.63
C VAL A 28 24.49 -5.00 -5.12
N ALA A 29 24.23 -5.94 -4.22
CA ALA A 29 22.92 -6.09 -3.60
C ALA A 29 22.51 -4.84 -2.81
N ARG A 30 23.45 -4.23 -2.07
CA ARG A 30 23.20 -2.96 -1.35
C ARG A 30 22.96 -1.80 -2.30
N SER A 31 23.71 -1.67 -3.39
CA SER A 31 23.50 -0.59 -4.37
C SER A 31 22.17 -0.73 -5.10
N LEU A 32 21.83 -1.94 -5.54
CA LEU A 32 20.54 -2.24 -6.17
C LEU A 32 19.37 -2.06 -5.20
N GLY A 33 19.53 -2.49 -3.94
CA GLY A 33 18.51 -2.30 -2.91
C GLY A 33 18.25 -0.83 -2.61
N LYS A 34 19.30 -0.02 -2.51
CA LYS A 34 19.17 1.44 -2.38
C LYS A 34 18.41 2.05 -3.56
N TRP A 35 18.77 1.67 -4.79
CA TRP A 35 18.05 2.11 -6.00
C TRP A 35 16.56 1.74 -5.96
N ILE A 36 16.24 0.48 -5.61
CA ILE A 36 14.84 0.03 -5.53
C ILE A 36 14.04 0.82 -4.49
N VAL A 37 14.65 1.15 -3.35
CA VAL A 37 14.00 1.89 -2.26
C VAL A 37 13.73 3.34 -2.68
N GLU A 38 14.73 4.02 -3.24
CA GLU A 38 14.57 5.40 -3.72
C GLU A 38 13.61 5.47 -4.91
N PHE A 39 13.67 4.50 -5.84
CA PHE A 39 12.72 4.39 -6.94
C PHE A 39 11.28 4.24 -6.45
N LYS A 40 11.04 3.36 -5.46
CA LYS A 40 9.71 3.18 -4.85
C LYS A 40 9.23 4.44 -4.13
N LYS A 41 10.10 5.18 -3.46
CA LYS A 41 9.75 6.47 -2.83
C LYS A 41 9.38 7.52 -3.89
N GLY A 42 10.15 7.61 -4.97
CA GLY A 42 9.88 8.52 -6.08
C GLY A 42 8.53 8.24 -6.73
N LEU A 43 8.22 6.97 -7.01
CA LEU A 43 6.92 6.58 -7.58
C LEU A 43 5.74 6.95 -6.67
N ARG A 44 5.86 6.73 -5.35
CA ARG A 44 4.82 7.09 -4.38
C ARG A 44 4.58 8.60 -4.31
N GLY A 45 5.64 9.41 -4.38
CA GLY A 45 5.50 10.87 -4.40
C GLY A 45 4.78 11.36 -5.65
N ILE A 46 5.04 10.74 -6.81
CA ILE A 46 4.34 11.07 -8.06
C ILE A 46 2.87 10.67 -8.00
N GLU A 47 2.56 9.48 -7.47
CA GLU A 47 1.17 9.02 -7.29
C GLU A 47 0.37 10.00 -6.42
N GLU A 48 0.95 10.46 -5.30
CA GLU A 48 0.32 11.44 -4.41
C GLU A 48 0.15 12.83 -5.06
N GLU A 49 1.10 13.27 -5.88
CA GLU A 49 1.00 14.54 -6.63
C GLU A 49 -0.08 14.47 -7.71
N VAL A 50 -0.19 13.35 -8.43
CA VAL A 50 -1.22 13.12 -9.45
C VAL A 50 -2.61 13.05 -8.82
N ASP A 51 -2.76 12.36 -7.69
CA ASP A 51 -4.02 12.32 -6.95
C ASP A 51 -4.41 13.72 -6.48
N ASN A 52 -3.51 14.46 -5.81
CA ASN A 52 -3.79 15.83 -5.36
C ASN A 52 -4.11 16.79 -6.51
N ALA A 53 -3.43 16.69 -7.65
CA ALA A 53 -3.72 17.51 -8.83
C ALA A 53 -5.10 17.19 -9.44
N THR A 54 -5.52 15.93 -9.35
CA THR A 54 -6.83 15.47 -9.82
C THR A 54 -7.96 15.96 -8.90
N TYR A 55 -7.74 15.92 -7.57
CA TYR A 55 -8.67 16.50 -6.60
C TYR A 55 -8.72 18.04 -6.68
N ALA A 56 -7.58 18.72 -6.86
CA ALA A 56 -7.52 20.18 -6.99
C ALA A 56 -8.18 20.70 -8.28
N ARG A 57 -8.22 19.91 -9.36
CA ARG A 57 -8.92 20.28 -10.59
C ARG A 57 -10.44 20.13 -10.48
N SER A 58 -10.91 19.31 -9.56
CA SER A 58 -12.34 19.02 -9.33
C SER A 58 -13.09 20.14 -8.60
N ASP A 59 -12.38 21.12 -8.00
CA ASP A 59 -12.98 22.25 -7.27
C ASP A 59 -13.30 23.47 -8.15
N SER A 60 -12.92 23.46 -9.44
CA SER A 60 -13.05 24.65 -10.32
C SER A 60 -14.09 24.55 -11.44
N SER A 61 -14.90 23.50 -11.51
CA SER A 61 -16.03 23.45 -12.45
C SER A 61 -17.24 22.66 -11.89
N SER A 62 -18.38 23.36 -11.80
CA SER A 62 -19.72 22.95 -11.34
C SER A 62 -19.89 22.85 -9.81
N GLY A 63 -20.86 23.49 -9.16
CA GLY A 63 -22.20 23.89 -9.61
C GLY A 63 -23.22 23.10 -8.81
N THR A 64 -23.88 23.77 -7.86
CA THR A 64 -24.99 23.27 -7.01
C THR A 64 -24.61 22.20 -5.97
N ARG A 65 -24.31 22.66 -4.75
CA ARG A 65 -24.35 21.83 -3.54
C ARG A 65 -25.82 21.55 -3.19
N PRO A 66 -26.34 20.31 -3.26
CA PRO A 66 -27.61 20.00 -2.63
C PRO A 66 -27.42 20.16 -1.12
N ALA A 67 -28.27 20.97 -0.48
CA ALA A 67 -28.35 20.99 0.97
C ALA A 67 -28.63 19.56 1.46
N PRO A 68 -27.88 19.02 2.43
CA PRO A 68 -28.33 17.84 3.15
C PRO A 68 -29.71 18.16 3.74
N PRO A 69 -30.74 17.33 3.52
CA PRO A 69 -32.00 17.48 4.22
C PRO A 69 -31.72 17.58 5.72
N GLU A 70 -32.41 18.51 6.38
CA GLU A 70 -32.48 18.57 7.83
C GLU A 70 -32.87 17.21 8.39
N GLU A 71 -31.89 16.43 8.82
CA GLU A 71 -32.10 15.26 9.68
C GLU A 71 -31.26 15.42 10.94
N ARG A 72 -31.50 16.55 11.62
CA ARG A 72 -31.42 16.62 13.09
C ARG A 72 -32.63 15.91 13.71
N ALA A 73 -32.96 14.72 13.22
CA ALA A 73 -33.80 13.80 13.95
C ALA A 73 -32.86 12.92 14.77
N GLU A 74 -32.62 13.36 16.00
CA GLU A 74 -32.47 12.47 17.15
C GLU A 74 -31.76 11.12 16.86
N VAL A 75 -30.43 11.11 17.02
CA VAL A 75 -29.76 9.87 17.38
C VAL A 75 -30.20 9.54 18.81
N THR A 76 -31.42 9.03 18.97
CA THR A 76 -31.84 8.34 20.20
C THR A 76 -31.12 7.01 20.17
N ALA A 77 -29.87 7.02 20.63
CA ALA A 77 -29.11 5.81 20.86
C ALA A 77 -29.99 4.85 21.69
N PRO A 78 -30.31 3.64 21.18
CA PRO A 78 -31.10 2.70 21.96
C PRO A 78 -30.31 2.36 23.22
N LYS A 79 -30.90 2.64 24.38
CA LYS A 79 -30.29 2.44 25.69
C LYS A 79 -30.01 0.96 25.89
N PHE A 80 -28.73 0.61 25.95
CA PHE A 80 -28.27 -0.73 26.30
C PHE A 80 -28.50 -0.95 27.80
N GLU A 81 -29.42 -1.85 28.13
CA GLU A 81 -29.61 -2.33 29.51
C GLU A 81 -29.08 -3.78 29.58
N PRO A 82 -27.98 -4.03 30.32
CA PRO A 82 -27.47 -5.38 30.49
C PRO A 82 -28.42 -6.18 31.41
N PRO A 83 -28.91 -7.37 31.02
CA PRO A 83 -29.64 -8.22 31.95
C PRO A 83 -28.66 -8.78 32.99
N THR A 84 -28.65 -8.14 34.16
CA THR A 84 -28.30 -8.80 35.43
C THR A 84 -29.40 -9.83 35.70
N SER A 85 -29.13 -11.08 35.33
CA SER A 85 -29.85 -12.23 35.85
C SER A 85 -28.95 -13.45 35.75
N GLU A 86 -28.34 -13.77 36.89
CA GLU A 86 -27.71 -15.05 37.19
C GLU A 86 -28.77 -16.16 37.14
N PRO A 87 -28.56 -17.26 36.41
CA PRO A 87 -29.33 -18.48 36.62
C PRO A 87 -28.39 -19.60 37.10
N LYS A 88 -28.48 -19.86 38.40
CA LYS A 88 -28.33 -21.13 39.16
C LYS A 88 -27.44 -22.24 38.60
#